data_AF-A0A544Z4G5-F1
#
_entry.id   AF-A0A544Z4G5-F1
#
_cell.length_a   1.000
_cell.length_b   1.000
_cell.length_c   1.000
_cell.angle_alpha   90.00
_cell.angle_beta   90.00
_cell.angle_gamma   90.00
#
_symmetry.space_group_name_H-M   'P 1'
#
loop_
_entity.id
_entity.type
_entity.pdbx_description
1 polymer ?
#
loop_
_entity_poly.entity_id
_entity_poly.type
_entity_poly.pdbx_seq_one_letter_code
_entity_poly.pdbx_strand_id
1 'polypeptide(L)'
;MPPPPEVQELENRAAKLRELANDVEKLVDGVNGMAATMEWSGPLTDRIRGQIGTWKTRCRTVAARLLDEADRLDREARDLAIKN
;
A
#
# COMPACT_ATOMS: atom_id res chain seq x y z
N MET A 1 6.92 31.29 -7.43
CA MET A 1 5.94 31.36 -6.34
C MET A 1 5.85 29.97 -5.73
N PRO A 2 5.89 29.79 -4.40
CA PRO A 2 5.61 28.49 -3.81
C PRO A 2 4.20 28.02 -4.19
N PRO A 3 3.95 26.70 -4.31
CA PRO A 3 2.63 26.18 -4.61
C PRO A 3 1.61 26.63 -3.55
N PRO A 4 0.33 26.79 -3.93
CA PRO A 4 -0.73 27.10 -2.97
C PRO A 4 -0.71 26.10 -1.80
N PRO A 5 -1.00 26.52 -0.55
CA PRO A 5 -1.00 25.62 0.61
C PRO A 5 -1.86 24.37 0.42
N GLU A 6 -2.95 24.50 -0.33
CA GLU A 6 -3.87 23.41 -0.69
C GLU A 6 -3.22 22.37 -1.61
N VAL A 7 -2.41 22.81 -2.60
CA VAL A 7 -1.64 21.91 -3.47
C VAL A 7 -0.61 21.14 -2.65
N GLN A 8 0.11 21.83 -1.76
CA GLN A 8 1.11 21.21 -0.90
C GLN A 8 0.53 20.17 0.05
N GLU A 9 -0.67 20.42 0.59
CA GLU A 9 -1.37 19.46 1.47
C GLU A 9 -1.80 18.21 0.70
N LEU A 10 -2.31 18.34 -0.52
CA LEU A 10 -2.68 17.20 -1.37
C LEU A 10 -1.47 16.33 -1.71
N GLU A 11 -0.36 16.95 -2.11
CA GLU A 11 0.91 16.25 -2.37
C GLU A 11 1.44 15.53 -1.13
N ASN A 12 1.38 16.17 0.04
CA ASN A 12 1.80 15.58 1.31
C ASN A 12 0.94 14.35 1.68
N ARG A 13 -0.37 14.41 1.46
CA ARG A 13 -1.27 13.28 1.70
C ARG A 13 -0.99 12.14 0.72
N ALA A 14 -0.80 12.44 -0.56
CA ALA A 14 -0.45 11.44 -1.57
C ALA A 14 0.86 10.72 -1.20
N ALA A 15 1.88 11.46 -0.75
CA ALA A 15 3.15 10.89 -0.30
C ALA A 15 2.97 9.93 0.89
N LYS A 16 2.19 10.31 1.90
CA LYS A 16 1.89 9.46 3.07
C LYS A 16 1.13 8.19 2.70
N LEU A 17 0.19 8.28 1.76
CA LEU A 17 -0.55 7.11 1.26
C LEU A 17 0.38 6.12 0.54
N ARG A 18 1.32 6.63 -0.27
CA ARG A 18 2.34 5.81 -0.95
C ARG A 18 3.28 5.13 0.05
N GLU A 19 3.71 5.85 1.08
CA GLU A 19 4.52 5.29 2.16
C GLU A 19 3.78 4.15 2.87
N LEU A 20 2.53 4.38 3.27
CA LEU A 20 1.70 3.35 3.91
C LEU A 20 1.48 2.13 3.00
N ALA A 21 1.22 2.34 1.71
CA ALA A 21 1.08 1.23 0.76
C ALA A 21 2.34 0.37 0.68
N ASN A 22 3.51 1.01 0.64
CA ASN A 22 4.81 0.34 0.61
C ASN A 22 5.08 -0.44 1.91
N ASP A 23 4.73 0.13 3.07
CA ASP A 23 4.89 -0.55 4.36
C ASP A 23 4.00 -1.79 4.47
N VAL A 24 2.77 -1.71 3.96
CA VAL A 24 1.87 -2.87 3.87
C VAL A 24 2.46 -3.97 2.99
N GLU A 25 3.00 -3.62 1.81
CA GLU A 25 3.65 -4.59 0.89
C GLU A 25 4.89 -5.25 1.52
N LYS A 26 5.74 -4.47 2.20
CA LYS A 26 6.93 -5.01 2.88
C LYS A 26 6.56 -5.98 4.01
N LEU A 27 5.59 -5.59 4.85
CA LEU A 27 5.16 -6.42 5.97
C LEU A 27 4.61 -7.76 5.48
N VAL A 28 3.73 -7.71 4.48
CA VAL A 28 3.06 -8.90 3.97
C VAL A 28 4.02 -9.83 3.23
N ASP A 29 4.97 -9.29 2.48
CA ASP A 29 5.99 -10.10 1.81
C ASP A 29 6.96 -10.73 2.81
N GLY A 30 7.32 -10.03 3.88
CA GLY A 30 8.13 -10.59 4.96
C GLY A 30 7.47 -11.80 5.64
N VAL A 31 6.20 -11.68 6.03
CA VAL A 31 5.44 -12.79 6.66
C VAL A 31 5.25 -13.95 5.70
N ASN A 32 4.89 -13.68 4.44
CA ASN A 32 4.71 -14.73 3.44
C ASN A 32 6.04 -15.43 3.12
N GLY A 33 7.15 -14.70 3.09
CA GLY A 33 8.50 -15.25 2.95
C GLY A 33 8.84 -16.21 4.09
N MET A 34 8.62 -15.80 5.35
CA MET A 34 8.84 -16.68 6.51
C MET A 34 7.95 -17.93 6.49
N ALA A 35 6.70 -17.81 6.05
CA ALA A 35 5.79 -18.94 5.93
C ALA A 35 6.26 -19.97 4.88
N ALA A 36 6.88 -19.48 3.79
CA ALA A 36 7.42 -20.33 2.74
C ALA A 36 8.66 -21.12 3.18
N THR A 37 9.42 -20.62 4.17
CA THR A 37 10.64 -21.26 4.68
C THR A 37 10.40 -22.16 5.90
N MET A 38 9.16 -22.33 6.36
CA MET A 38 8.87 -23.22 7.49
C MET A 38 9.17 -24.68 7.16
N GLU A 39 10.02 -25.33 7.95
CA GLU A 39 10.46 -26.73 7.76
C GLU A 39 9.36 -27.76 8.05
N TRP A 40 8.32 -27.37 8.80
CA TRP A 40 7.25 -28.28 9.18
C TRP A 40 6.31 -28.58 8.00
N SER A 41 5.88 -29.83 7.88
CA SER A 41 4.96 -30.30 6.85
C SER A 41 3.72 -30.92 7.46
N GLY A 42 2.59 -30.79 6.77
CA GLY A 42 1.33 -31.45 7.14
C GLY A 42 0.12 -30.53 7.03
N PRO A 43 -1.10 -31.08 7.18
CA PRO A 43 -2.34 -30.37 6.88
C PRO A 43 -2.52 -29.06 7.66
N LEU A 44 -2.01 -28.98 8.89
CA LEU A 44 -2.04 -27.76 9.69
C LEU A 44 -1.14 -26.67 9.11
N THR A 45 0.09 -27.02 8.72
CA THR A 45 1.02 -26.06 8.12
C THR A 45 0.49 -25.55 6.79
N ASP A 46 -0.06 -26.42 5.96
CA ASP A 46 -0.64 -26.02 4.66
C ASP A 46 -1.84 -25.09 4.85
N ARG A 47 -2.67 -25.34 5.87
CA ARG A 47 -3.75 -24.43 6.26
C ARG A 47 -3.22 -23.06 6.66
N ILE A 48 -2.19 -22.99 7.50
CA ILE A 48 -1.59 -21.73 7.95
C ILE A 48 -0.98 -20.98 6.76
N ARG A 49 -0.23 -21.66 5.88
CA ARG A 49 0.30 -21.06 4.64
C ARG A 49 -0.81 -20.49 3.76
N GLY A 50 -1.92 -21.22 3.62
CA GLY A 50 -3.11 -20.76 2.88
C GLY A 50 -3.76 -19.52 3.50
N GLN A 51 -3.85 -19.46 4.84
CA GLN A 51 -4.37 -18.28 5.55
C GLN A 51 -3.45 -17.07 5.37
N ILE A 52 -2.13 -17.26 5.42
CA ILE A 52 -1.14 -16.21 5.16
C ILE A 52 -1.24 -15.72 3.71
N GLY A 53 -1.40 -16.62 2.73
CA GLY A 53 -1.61 -16.24 1.33
C GLY A 53 -2.92 -15.47 1.10
N THR A 54 -3.99 -15.82 1.81
CA THR A 54 -5.27 -15.10 1.77
C THR A 54 -5.14 -13.71 2.38
N TRP A 55 -4.50 -13.61 3.55
CA TRP A 55 -4.19 -12.34 4.18
C TRP A 55 -3.33 -11.48 3.25
N LYS A 56 -2.37 -12.10 2.58
CA LYS A 56 -1.51 -11.41 1.62
C LYS A 56 -2.27 -10.73 0.50
N THR A 57 -3.19 -11.46 -0.10
CA THR A 57 -4.05 -10.93 -1.17
C THR A 57 -4.89 -9.73 -0.68
N ARG A 58 -5.41 -9.79 0.55
CA ARG A 58 -6.17 -8.69 1.15
C ARG A 58 -5.29 -7.45 1.40
N CYS A 59 -4.10 -7.63 1.96
CA CYS A 59 -3.14 -6.54 2.18
C CYS A 59 -2.76 -5.85 0.86
N ARG A 60 -2.46 -6.62 -0.19
CA ARG A 60 -2.17 -6.06 -1.52
C ARG A 60 -3.34 -5.29 -2.13
N THR A 61 -4.57 -5.76 -1.89
CA THR A 61 -5.78 -5.02 -2.31
C THR A 61 -5.89 -3.68 -1.59
N VAL A 62 -5.55 -3.63 -0.30
CA VAL A 62 -5.52 -2.37 0.46
C VAL A 62 -4.41 -1.45 -0.04
N ALA A 63 -3.20 -1.97 -0.25
CA ALA A 63 -2.09 -1.19 -0.80
C ALA A 63 -2.41 -0.58 -2.17
N ALA A 64 -3.03 -1.36 -3.07
CA ALA A 64 -3.50 -0.86 -4.36
C ALA A 64 -4.49 0.30 -4.21
N ARG A 65 -5.47 0.20 -3.30
CA ARG A 65 -6.44 1.29 -3.06
C ARG A 65 -5.79 2.55 -2.49
N LEU A 66 -4.76 2.40 -1.64
CA LEU A 66 -3.99 3.54 -1.12
C LEU A 66 -3.23 4.25 -2.26
N LEU A 67 -2.67 3.49 -3.20
CA LEU A 67 -1.98 4.03 -4.38
C LEU A 67 -2.96 4.73 -5.33
N ASP A 68 -4.12 4.12 -5.60
CA ASP A 68 -5.16 4.72 -6.44
C ASP A 68 -5.61 6.08 -5.88
N GLU A 69 -5.79 6.16 -4.56
CA GLU A 69 -6.16 7.40 -3.88
C GLU A 69 -5.02 8.43 -3.91
N ALA A 70 -3.76 8.01 -3.72
CA ALA A 70 -2.60 8.89 -3.86
C ALA A 70 -2.53 9.50 -5.27
N ASP A 71 -2.77 8.71 -6.31
CA ASP A 71 -2.77 9.16 -7.70
C ASP A 71 -3.98 10.05 -8.02
N ARG A 72 -5.11 9.87 -7.32
CA ARG A 72 -6.25 10.80 -7.39
C ARG A 72 -5.87 12.16 -6.79
N LEU A 73 -5.24 12.19 -5.62
CA LEU A 73 -4.81 13.42 -4.96
C LEU A 73 -3.76 14.19 -5.76
N ASP A 74 -2.80 13.50 -6.37
CA ASP A 74 -1.81 14.14 -7.25
C ASP A 74 -2.44 14.79 -8.50
N ARG A 75 -3.47 14.15 -9.07
CA ARG A 75 -4.22 14.75 -10.19
C ARG A 75 -4.98 15.99 -9.74
N GLU A 76 -5.62 15.93 -8.58
CA GLU A 76 -6.33 17.06 -7.98
C GLU A 76 -5.37 18.24 -7.70
N ALA A 77 -4.18 17.95 -7.18
CA ALA A 77 -3.13 18.94 -6.93
C ALA A 77 -2.67 19.62 -8.23
N ARG A 78 -2.44 18.84 -9.30
CA ARG A 78 -2.07 19.37 -10.63
C ARG A 78 -3.18 20.24 -11.22
N ASP A 79 -4.42 19.78 -11.16
CA ASP A 79 -5.56 20.54 -11.68
C ASP A 79 -5.74 21.87 -10.92
N LEU A 80 -5.51 21.87 -9.61
CA LEU A 80 -5.57 23.08 -8.78
C LEU A 80 -4.41 24.04 -9.09
N ALA A 81 -3.22 23.52 -9.37
CA ALA A 81 -2.05 24.33 -9.76
C ALA A 81 -2.17 24.95 -11.17
N ILE A 82 -2.97 24.36 -12.06
CA ILE A 82 -3.22 24.90 -13.41
C ILE A 82 -4.31 25.97 -13.40
N LYS A 83 -5.30 25.85 -12.50
CA LYS A 83 -6.44 26.78 -12.41
C LYS A 83 -6.13 28.08 -11.68
N ASN A 84 -5.05 28.12 -10.90
CA ASN A 84 -4.58 29.27 -10.12
C ASN A 84 -3.28 29.85 -10.70
#